data_AF-A0A3L6DZL4-F1
#
_entry.id   AF-A0A3L6DZL4-F1
#
_cell.length_a   1.000
_cell.length_b   1.000
_cell.length_c   1.000
_cell.angle_alpha   90.00
_cell.angle_beta   90.00
_cell.angle_gamma   90.00
#
_symmetry.space_group_name_H-M   'P 1'
#
loop_
_entity.id
_entity.type
_entity.pdbx_description
1 polymer ?
#
loop_
_entity_poly.entity_id
_entity_poly.type
_entity_poly.pdbx_seq_one_letter_code
_entity_poly.pdbx_strand_id
1 'polypeptide(L)' 'MNLKWPLVLFEKMSRMKINYDNSDLLSIGLDLQEEKHMTNLFCCKQQKVPLKYLGVPLYFSKLRREDLQHVDDKSY' A
#
# COMPACT_ATOMS: atom_id res chain seq x y z
N MET A 1 -18.08 -10.42 -3.26
CA MET A 1 -18.51 -9.08 -2.81
C MET A 1 -17.31 -8.15 -2.89
N ASN A 2 -17.44 -6.90 -3.31
CA ASN A 2 -16.32 -5.93 -3.36
C ASN A 2 -16.60 -4.77 -2.39
N LEU A 3 -15.56 -4.13 -1.87
CA LEU A 3 -15.65 -3.05 -0.89
C LEU A 3 -15.85 -1.67 -1.52
N LYS A 4 -15.91 -1.58 -2.86
CA LYS A 4 -16.05 -0.32 -3.59
C LYS A 4 -17.25 0.49 -3.09
N TRP A 5 -18.41 -0.15 -2.91
CA TRP A 5 -19.62 0.54 -2.44
C TRP A 5 -19.55 0.99 -0.97
N PRO A 6 -19.17 0.13 -0.01
CA PRO A 6 -18.89 0.57 1.36
C PRO A 6 -17.92 1.76 1.45
N LEU A 7 -16.86 1.74 0.64
CA LEU A 7 -15.86 2.81 0.62
C LEU A 7 -16.39 4.11 0.01
N VAL A 8 -17.21 4.04 -1.05
CA VAL A 8 -17.92 5.23 -1.58
C VAL A 8 -18.87 5.83 -0.53
N LEU A 9 -19.53 4.99 0.26
CA LEU A 9 -20.36 5.47 1.37
C LEU A 9 -19.51 6.15 2.45
N PHE A 10 -18.35 5.57 2.81
CA PHE A 10 -17.40 6.19 3.71
C PHE A 10 -16.93 7.56 3.21
N GLU A 11 -16.58 7.69 1.93
CA GLU A 11 -16.16 8.99 1.35
C GLU A 11 -17.24 10.06 1.55
N LYS A 12 -18.52 9.71 1.29
CA LYS A 12 -19.65 10.63 1.46
C LYS A 12 -19.87 11.04 2.92
N MET A 13 -19.78 10.08 3.84
CA MET A 13 -20.06 10.31 5.25
C MET A 13 -18.92 11.05 5.97
N SER A 14 -17.67 10.69 5.66
CA SER A 14 -16.48 11.30 6.26
C SER A 14 -16.09 12.63 5.59
N ARG A 15 -16.61 12.90 4.38
CA ARG A 15 -16.13 13.97 3.48
C ARG A 15 -14.64 13.85 3.14
N MET A 16 -14.06 12.67 3.30
CA MET A 16 -12.70 12.35 2.88
C MET A 16 -12.71 11.68 1.51
N LYS A 17 -11.63 11.84 0.75
CA LYS A 17 -11.44 11.16 -0.54
C LYS A 17 -10.51 9.97 -0.36
N ILE A 18 -10.90 8.81 -0.87
CA ILE A 18 -10.07 7.62 -0.96
C ILE A 18 -9.30 7.68 -2.28
N ASN A 19 -7.99 7.55 -2.21
CA ASN A 19 -7.12 7.57 -3.37
C ASN A 19 -6.82 6.15 -3.85
N TYR A 20 -7.75 5.55 -4.60
CA TYR A 20 -7.58 4.19 -5.12
C TYR A 20 -6.34 4.03 -6.00
N ASP A 21 -5.98 5.05 -6.78
CA ASP A 21 -4.84 4.98 -7.70
C ASP A 21 -3.49 4.83 -6.98
N ASN A 22 -3.41 5.37 -5.76
CA ASN A 22 -2.23 5.30 -4.88
C ASN A 22 -2.41 4.29 -3.73
N SER A 23 -3.52 3.55 -3.70
CA SER A 23 -3.78 2.53 -2.70
C SER A 23 -3.37 1.17 -3.24
N ASP A 24 -2.36 0.57 -2.63
CA ASP A 24 -1.91 -0.78 -2.96
C ASP A 24 -2.14 -1.74 -1.79
N LEU A 25 -2.36 -3.02 -2.10
CA LEU A 25 -2.57 -4.09 -1.14
C LEU A 25 -1.28 -4.89 -0.95
N LEU A 26 -0.68 -4.82 0.24
CA LEU A 26 0.43 -5.68 0.63
C LEU A 26 -0.11 -6.87 1.44
N SER A 27 0.11 -8.08 0.95
CA SER A 27 -0.24 -9.31 1.67
C SER A 27 0.97 -9.83 2.46
N ILE A 28 0.75 -10.26 3.71
CA ILE A 28 1.80 -10.87 4.54
C ILE A 28 1.22 -12.15 5.13
N GLY A 29 1.84 -13.29 4.83
CA GLY A 29 1.41 -14.59 5.37
C GLY A 29 0.12 -15.15 4.77
N LEU A 30 -0.38 -14.58 3.68
CA LEU A 30 -1.53 -15.12 2.92
C LEU A 30 -1.05 -16.04 1.81
N ASP A 31 -1.84 -17.06 1.48
CA ASP A 31 -1.60 -17.85 0.27
C ASP A 31 -2.08 -17.10 -1.00
N LEU A 32 -1.70 -17.61 -2.18
CA LEU A 32 -1.98 -16.95 -3.46
C LEU A 32 -3.49 -16.78 -3.75
N GLN A 33 -4.34 -17.70 -3.30
CA GLN A 33 -5.79 -17.61 -3.47
C GLN A 33 -6.37 -16.55 -2.54
N GLU A 34 -5.93 -16.52 -1.28
CA GLU A 34 -6.34 -15.51 -0.31
C GLU A 34 -5.91 -14.11 -0.75
N GLU A 35 -4.67 -13.96 -1.20
CA GLU A 35 -4.15 -12.69 -1.73
C GLU A 35 -4.96 -12.20 -2.94
N LYS A 36 -5.27 -13.10 -3.87
CA LYS A 36 -6.10 -12.79 -5.03
C LYS A 36 -7.53 -12.42 -4.61
N HIS A 37 -8.08 -13.11 -3.61
CA HIS A 37 -9.38 -12.80 -3.05
C HIS A 37 -9.41 -11.40 -2.43
N MET A 38 -8.40 -11.06 -1.63
CA MET A 38 -8.26 -9.73 -1.03
C MET A 38 -8.09 -8.63 -2.08
N THR A 39 -7.26 -8.86 -3.10
CA THR A 39 -7.05 -7.90 -4.21
C THR A 39 -8.37 -7.57 -4.91
N ASN A 40 -9.17 -8.59 -5.20
CA ASN A 40 -10.50 -8.42 -5.80
C ASN A 40 -11.51 -7.74 -4.86
N LEU A 41 -11.45 -8.06 -3.56
CA LEU A 41 -12.32 -7.49 -2.54
C LEU A 41 -12.09 -5.97 -2.40
N PHE A 42 -10.84 -5.53 -2.32
CA PHE A 42 -10.48 -4.12 -2.14
C PHE A 42 -10.45 -3.31 -3.45
N CYS A 43 -10.39 -3.96 -4.61
CA CYS A 43 -10.19 -3.30 -5.92
C CYS A 43 -8.88 -2.48 -5.99
N CYS A 44 -7.85 -2.92 -5.26
CA CYS A 44 -6.53 -2.30 -5.23
C CYS A 44 -5.53 -3.13 -6.05
N LYS A 45 -4.39 -2.54 -6.40
CA LYS A 45 -3.29 -3.29 -7.02
C LYS A 45 -2.57 -4.10 -5.95
N GLN A 46 -2.06 -5.27 -6.31
CA GLN A 46 -1.21 -6.05 -5.43
C GLN A 46 0.18 -5.41 -5.35
N GLN A 47 0.64 -5.14 -4.13
CA GLN A 47 1.98 -4.66 -3.85
C GLN A 47 2.91 -5.82 -3.53
N LYS A 48 4.13 -5.76 -4.06
CA LYS A 48 5.20 -6.70 -3.72
C LYS A 48 6.27 -6.00 -2.89
N VAL A 49 6.89 -6.74 -2.00
CA VAL A 49 8.11 -6.28 -1.32
C VAL A 49 9.27 -6.17 -2.32
N PRO A 50 10.21 -5.24 -2.10
CA PRO A 50 10.26 -4.25 -1.01
C PRO A 50 9.29 -3.07 -1.22
N LEU A 51 8.58 -2.68 -0.16
CA LEU A 51 7.76 -1.46 -0.16
C LEU A 51 8.67 -0.23 -0.15
N LYS A 52 8.33 0.86 -0.83
CA LYS A 52 9.04 2.15 -0.61
C LYS A 52 8.26 3.01 0.37
N TYR A 53 8.88 3.39 1.48
CA TYR A 53 8.34 4.37 2.42
C TYR A 53 9.27 5.58 2.47
N LEU A 54 8.75 6.76 2.15
CA LEU A 54 9.53 8.00 2.05
C LEU A 54 10.75 7.90 1.10
N GLY A 55 10.65 7.07 0.06
CA GLY A 55 11.76 6.81 -0.88
C GLY A 55 12.73 5.72 -0.43
N VAL A 56 12.63 5.24 0.81
CA VAL A 56 13.47 4.17 1.35
C VAL A 56 12.79 2.82 1.13
N PRO A 57 13.48 1.82 0.56
CA PRO A 57 12.96 0.48 0.45
C PRO A 57 12.91 -0.23 1.82
N LEU A 58 11.71 -0.57 2.27
CA LEU A 58 11.42 -1.51 3.36
C LEU A 58 11.56 -2.94 2.85
N TYR A 59 12.74 -3.51 3.07
CA TYR A 59 13.02 -4.94 2.88
C TYR A 59 12.72 -5.73 4.16
N PHE A 60 12.63 -7.06 4.03
CA PHE A 60 12.75 -7.98 5.17
C PHE A 60 14.19 -8.03 5.74
N SER A 61 15.18 -7.56 5.00
CA SER A 61 16.59 -7.52 5.39
C SER A 61 16.96 -6.19 6.07
N LYS A 62 18.09 -6.18 6.78
CA LYS A 62 18.62 -4.97 7.43
C LYS A 62 18.87 -3.86 6.40
N LEU A 63 18.39 -2.66 6.72
CA LEU A 63 18.58 -1.45 5.93
C LEU A 63 20.06 -1.05 5.89
N ARG A 64 20.58 -0.68 4.72
CA ARG A 64 21.97 -0.22 4.57
C ARG A 64 22.05 1.30 4.49
N ARG A 65 23.24 1.85 4.74
CA ARG A 65 23.47 3.30 4.62
C ARG A 65 23.24 3.81 3.20
N GLU A 66 23.56 3.00 2.18
CA GLU A 66 23.27 3.35 0.79
C GLU A 66 21.78 3.58 0.53
N ASP A 67 20.89 2.84 1.21
CA ASP A 67 19.44 2.92 1.01
C ASP A 67 18.83 4.22 1.58
N LEU A 68 19.58 4.96 2.42
CA LEU A 68 19.14 6.19 3.09
C LEU A 68 19.60 7.48 2.39
N GLN A 69 20.53 7.40 1.43
CA GLN A 69 21.15 8.58 0.78
C GLN A 69 20.13 9.53 0.14
N HIS A 70 18.97 9.03 -0.28
CA HIS A 70 17.92 9.83 -0.93
C HIS A 70 17.01 10.59 0.07
N VAL A 71 17.11 10.33 1.37
CA VAL A 71 16.24 10.94 2.39
C VAL A 71 16.79 12.29 2.87
N ASP A 72 18.10 12.43 2.95
CA ASP A 72 18.76 13.60 3.56
C ASP A 72 18.54 14.90 2.75
N ASP A 73 18.29 14.79 1.44
CA ASP A 73 18.06 15.93 0.51
C ASP A 73 16.70 16.65 0.69
N LYS A 74 15.83 16.19 1.61
CA LYS A 74 14.53 16.84 1.91
C LYS A 74 14.44 17.49 3.28
N SER A 75 15.58 17.77 3.91
CA SER A 75 15.62 18.56 5.14
C SER A 75 15.33 20.03 4.82
N TYR A 76 14.07 20.45 4.97
CA TYR A 76 13.65 21.85 4.95
C TYR A 76 14.21 22.62 6.14
#